data_AF-A0A936XRF9-F1
#
_entry.id   AF-A0A936XRF9-F1
#
_cell.length_a   1.000
_cell.length_b   1.000
_cell.length_c   1.000
_cell.angle_alpha   90.00
_cell.angle_beta   90.00
_cell.angle_gamma   90.00
#
_symmetry.space_group_name_H-M   'P 1'
#
loop_
_entity.id
_entity.type
_entity.pdbx_description
1 polymer ?
#
loop_
_entity_poly.entity_id
_entity_poly.type
_entity_poly.pdbx_seq_one_letter_code
_entity_poly.pdbx_strand_id
1 'polypeptide(L)'
;MTKLFTCRCFRIVQFLWLFFFSCAGVMAADAPVKEATLEFNFRPIMTFRALFAGATPEVRVERALARLNKLTPSQMEQPIEQTHFELNEMKGIGLRIGDAILFSVLAGDLDAEEKLSLEEVAQRAAEALGEALALEAAQRQPVLLIKGLVRSLIATAIAFVLLWLVLRATR
;
A
#
# COMPACT_ATOMS: atom_id res chain seq x y z
N MET A 1 -33.76 12.65 -66.15
CA MET A 1 -32.69 11.64 -65.92
C MET A 1 -31.57 12.29 -65.15
N THR A 2 -31.01 11.54 -64.20
CA THR A 2 -29.69 11.70 -63.52
C THR A 2 -29.43 12.87 -62.55
N LYS A 3 -29.42 12.51 -61.25
CA LYS A 3 -28.34 12.69 -60.23
C LYS A 3 -27.92 14.14 -59.90
N LEU A 4 -27.53 14.56 -58.69
CA LEU A 4 -27.47 14.09 -57.29
C LEU A 4 -26.81 15.28 -56.53
N PHE A 5 -26.89 15.33 -55.20
CA PHE A 5 -26.17 16.23 -54.26
C PHE A 5 -26.63 17.71 -54.20
N THR A 6 -26.57 18.47 -53.10
CA THR A 6 -26.51 18.31 -51.63
C THR A 6 -26.41 19.75 -51.10
N CYS A 7 -27.23 20.14 -50.12
CA CYS A 7 -26.98 21.16 -49.06
C CYS A 7 -28.35 21.66 -48.54
N ARG A 8 -28.86 21.18 -47.41
CA ARG A 8 -28.45 21.53 -46.03
C ARG A 8 -28.77 23.00 -45.71
N CYS A 9 -30.01 23.25 -45.34
CA CYS A 9 -30.42 24.43 -44.57
C CYS A 9 -31.77 24.07 -43.91
N PHE A 10 -31.78 23.70 -42.64
CA PHE A 10 -32.09 24.62 -41.55
C PHE A 10 -33.60 24.64 -41.26
N ARG A 11 -33.92 24.40 -39.98
CA ARG A 11 -35.26 24.38 -39.35
C ARG A 11 -36.07 23.11 -39.56
N ILE A 12 -36.84 22.80 -38.49
CA ILE A 12 -37.88 21.77 -38.38
C ILE A 12 -37.21 20.42 -38.05
N VAL A 13 -37.17 19.93 -36.81
CA VAL A 13 -38.33 19.51 -36.02
C VAL A 13 -37.99 19.61 -34.53
N GLN A 14 -38.55 20.63 -33.88
CA GLN A 14 -38.72 20.73 -32.45
C GLN A 14 -40.07 20.10 -32.12
N PHE A 15 -40.17 18.77 -32.06
CA PHE A 15 -41.36 18.09 -31.54
C PHE A 15 -41.00 16.62 -31.28
N LEU A 16 -41.43 16.08 -30.13
CA LEU A 16 -41.40 14.66 -29.76
C LEU A 16 -40.08 14.06 -29.22
N TRP A 17 -39.51 14.64 -28.15
CA TRP A 17 -38.66 13.88 -27.21
C TRP A 17 -39.20 14.01 -25.77
N LEU A 18 -40.50 13.72 -25.64
CA LEU A 18 -41.15 13.38 -24.37
C LEU A 18 -41.57 11.92 -24.49
N PHE A 19 -40.61 11.00 -24.36
CA PHE A 19 -40.93 9.60 -24.13
C PHE A 19 -39.78 8.94 -23.37
N PHE A 20 -40.07 8.63 -22.10
CA PHE A 20 -39.42 7.57 -21.35
C PHE A 20 -37.91 7.72 -21.11
N PHE A 21 -37.53 8.70 -20.28
CA PHE A 21 -36.37 8.48 -19.40
C PHE A 21 -36.82 7.51 -18.30
N SER A 22 -36.86 6.23 -18.67
CA SER A 22 -37.24 5.12 -17.81
C SER A 22 -36.27 5.09 -16.64
N CYS A 23 -36.80 5.33 -15.45
CA CYS A 23 -36.12 5.12 -14.19
C CYS A 23 -35.94 3.60 -14.02
N ALA A 24 -34.90 3.05 -14.65
CA ALA A 24 -34.41 1.73 -14.30
C ALA A 24 -33.76 1.87 -12.93
N GLY A 25 -34.56 1.64 -11.89
CA GLY A 25 -34.05 1.30 -10.57
C GLY A 25 -33.17 0.06 -10.76
N VAL A 26 -31.86 0.27 -10.82
CA VAL A 26 -30.89 -0.79 -10.62
C VAL A 26 -31.09 -1.22 -9.18
N MET A 27 -31.81 -2.32 -8.99
CA MET A 27 -31.65 -3.13 -7.79
C MET A 27 -30.18 -3.54 -7.79
N ALA A 28 -29.39 -2.84 -6.98
CA ALA A 28 -28.04 -3.24 -6.66
C ALA A 28 -28.14 -4.59 -5.98
N ALA A 29 -28.07 -5.65 -6.78
CA ALA A 29 -27.71 -6.97 -6.28
C ALA A 29 -26.37 -6.77 -5.57
N ASP A 30 -26.32 -7.19 -4.32
CA ASP A 30 -25.17 -7.12 -3.43
C ASP A 30 -23.97 -7.71 -4.17
N ALA A 31 -23.10 -6.85 -4.73
CA ALA A 31 -21.93 -7.30 -5.43
C ALA A 31 -21.03 -7.98 -4.39
N PRO A 32 -20.51 -9.19 -4.66
CA PRO A 32 -19.65 -9.86 -3.70
C PRO A 32 -18.49 -8.93 -3.35
N VAL A 33 -18.33 -8.66 -2.05
CA VAL A 33 -17.24 -7.81 -1.55
C VAL A 33 -15.95 -8.44 -2.03
N LYS A 34 -15.23 -7.73 -2.90
CA LYS A 34 -14.01 -8.25 -3.49
C LYS A 34 -12.91 -8.24 -2.44
N GLU A 35 -12.23 -9.38 -2.34
CA GLU A 35 -11.12 -9.55 -1.42
C GLU A 35 -9.91 -8.77 -1.93
N ALA A 36 -9.12 -8.26 -0.99
CA ALA A 36 -7.95 -7.45 -1.30
C ALA A 36 -6.76 -7.85 -0.43
N THR A 37 -5.65 -8.20 -1.08
CA THR A 37 -4.41 -8.57 -0.39
C THR A 37 -3.56 -7.34 -0.11
N LEU A 38 -3.18 -7.17 1.15
CA LEU A 38 -2.14 -6.23 1.57
C LEU A 38 -0.78 -6.81 1.20
N GLU A 39 -0.11 -6.18 0.23
CA GLU A 39 1.26 -6.48 -0.13
C GLU A 39 2.19 -5.34 0.29
N PHE A 40 3.23 -5.64 1.06
CA PHE A 40 4.25 -4.67 1.42
C PHE A 40 5.59 -5.09 0.82
N ASN A 41 6.17 -4.25 -0.05
CA ASN A 41 7.42 -4.54 -0.74
C ASN A 41 7.44 -5.90 -1.45
N PHE A 42 6.41 -6.17 -2.28
CA PHE A 42 6.25 -7.42 -3.05
C PHE A 42 6.08 -8.68 -2.19
N ARG A 43 5.64 -8.53 -0.94
CA ARG A 43 5.35 -9.64 -0.03
C ARG A 43 3.90 -9.58 0.44
N PRO A 44 3.10 -10.64 0.23
CA PRO A 44 1.75 -10.70 0.76
C PRO A 44 1.80 -10.81 2.30
N ILE A 45 1.07 -9.93 2.97
CA ILE A 45 1.01 -9.88 4.44
C ILE A 45 -0.31 -10.46 4.94
N MET A 46 -1.42 -10.03 4.35
CA MET A 46 -2.76 -10.47 4.75
C MET A 46 -3.78 -10.20 3.65
N THR A 47 -4.79 -11.06 3.51
CA THR A 47 -5.96 -10.80 2.67
C THR A 47 -7.12 -10.28 3.51
N PHE A 48 -7.65 -9.11 3.16
CA PHE A 48 -8.88 -8.56 3.74
C PHE A 48 -10.08 -9.05 2.94
N ARG A 49 -11.14 -9.45 3.66
CA ARG A 49 -12.40 -9.94 3.09
C ARG A 49 -13.62 -9.22 3.65
N ALA A 50 -13.53 -8.74 4.90
CA ALA A 50 -14.63 -8.07 5.58
C ALA A 50 -14.65 -6.55 5.38
N LEU A 51 -15.86 -5.99 5.43
CA LEU A 51 -16.10 -4.56 5.60
C LEU A 51 -15.79 -4.14 7.04
N PHE A 52 -15.22 -2.96 7.22
CA PHE A 52 -14.95 -2.41 8.54
C PHE A 52 -15.24 -0.93 8.62
N ALA A 53 -16.19 -0.53 9.48
CA ALA A 53 -16.60 0.87 9.63
C ALA A 53 -16.89 1.56 8.28
N GLY A 54 -17.56 0.84 7.36
CA GLY A 54 -17.88 1.31 6.01
C GLY A 54 -16.73 1.28 4.99
N ALA A 55 -15.55 0.81 5.37
CA ALA A 55 -14.42 0.62 4.45
C ALA A 55 -14.45 -0.78 3.81
N THR A 56 -14.37 -0.83 2.48
CA THR A 56 -14.18 -2.08 1.72
C THR A 56 -12.78 -2.65 1.96
N PRO A 57 -12.54 -3.94 1.67
CA PRO A 57 -11.20 -4.53 1.73
C PRO A 57 -10.12 -3.72 0.99
N GLU A 58 -10.41 -3.19 -0.20
CA GLU A 58 -9.47 -2.38 -0.97
C GLU A 58 -9.10 -1.08 -0.23
N VAL A 59 -10.10 -0.40 0.35
CA VAL A 59 -9.88 0.82 1.14
C VAL A 59 -9.08 0.49 2.41
N ARG A 60 -9.27 -0.70 2.99
CA ARG A 60 -8.48 -1.17 4.13
C ARG A 60 -7.01 -1.39 3.72
N VAL A 61 -6.74 -2.00 2.56
CA VAL A 61 -5.38 -2.13 2.00
C VAL A 61 -4.76 -0.76 1.80
N GLU A 62 -5.44 0.16 1.12
CA GLU A 62 -4.91 1.50 0.84
C GLU A 62 -4.53 2.24 2.12
N ARG A 63 -5.42 2.22 3.12
CA ARG A 63 -5.17 2.85 4.43
C ARG A 63 -4.02 2.19 5.18
N ALA A 64 -3.93 0.86 5.15
CA ALA A 64 -2.83 0.13 5.76
C ALA A 64 -1.50 0.53 5.12
N LEU A 65 -1.42 0.49 3.78
CA LEU A 65 -0.23 0.91 3.02
C LEU A 65 0.15 2.35 3.29
N ALA A 66 -0.81 3.27 3.33
CA ALA A 66 -0.56 4.67 3.64
C ALA A 66 0.05 4.88 5.03
N ARG A 67 -0.25 4.01 6.00
CA ARG A 67 0.38 4.03 7.33
C ARG A 67 1.75 3.38 7.32
N LEU A 68 1.90 2.22 6.68
CA LEU A 68 3.18 1.51 6.55
C LEU A 68 4.24 2.38 5.86
N ASN A 69 3.86 3.08 4.79
CA ASN A 69 4.76 3.97 4.04
C ASN A 69 5.22 5.20 4.84
N LYS A 70 4.50 5.57 5.92
CA LYS A 70 4.85 6.69 6.81
C LYS A 70 5.76 6.29 7.97
N LEU A 71 6.03 4.99 8.16
CA LEU A 71 6.90 4.53 9.23
C LEU A 71 8.33 5.02 9.04
N THR A 72 8.93 5.53 10.12
CA THR A 72 10.36 5.83 10.15
C THR A 72 11.18 4.55 10.33
N PRO A 73 12.47 4.53 9.95
CA PRO A 73 13.33 3.36 10.18
C PRO A 73 13.35 2.92 11.65
N SER A 74 13.34 3.87 12.59
CA SER A 74 13.30 3.56 14.03
C SER A 74 11.97 2.93 14.49
N GLN A 75 10.85 3.25 13.83
CA GLN A 75 9.56 2.61 14.10
C GLN A 75 9.51 1.21 13.50
N MET A 76 10.13 0.99 12.34
CA MET A 76 10.16 -0.34 11.70
C MET A 76 10.90 -1.40 12.52
N GLU A 77 11.81 -0.97 13.41
CA GLU A 77 12.57 -1.86 14.32
C GLU A 77 11.81 -2.17 15.64
N GLN A 78 10.68 -1.53 15.88
CA GLN A 78 9.88 -1.76 17.09
C GLN A 78 9.01 -3.03 16.95
N PRO A 79 8.70 -3.70 18.08
CA PRO A 79 7.81 -4.85 18.07
C PRO A 79 6.40 -4.47 17.60
N ILE A 80 5.78 -5.35 16.82
CA ILE A 80 4.36 -5.24 16.45
C ILE A 80 3.54 -5.79 17.61
N GLU A 81 2.71 -4.93 18.20
CA GLU A 81 1.80 -5.29 19.27
C GLU A 81 0.42 -5.64 18.72
N GLN A 82 -0.24 -6.61 19.34
CA GLN A 82 -1.60 -7.04 19.01
C GLN A 82 -2.58 -6.57 20.09
N THR A 83 -3.59 -5.83 19.68
CA THR A 83 -4.63 -5.31 20.58
C THR A 83 -5.99 -5.86 20.17
N HIS A 84 -6.60 -6.65 21.06
CA HIS A 84 -7.96 -7.16 20.87
C HIS A 84 -8.96 -6.02 21.00
N PHE A 85 -9.96 -6.01 20.14
CA PHE A 85 -11.08 -5.08 20.23
C PHE A 85 -12.37 -5.73 19.72
N GLU A 86 -13.48 -5.13 20.12
CA GLU A 86 -14.81 -5.49 19.65
C GLU A 86 -15.54 -4.20 19.29
N LEU A 87 -16.07 -4.13 18.06
CA LEU A 87 -16.80 -2.97 17.56
C LEU A 87 -18.02 -3.44 16.77
N ASN A 88 -19.22 -2.99 17.17
CA ASN A 88 -20.48 -3.39 16.54
C ASN A 88 -20.60 -4.92 16.42
N GLU A 89 -20.30 -5.65 17.50
CA GLU A 89 -20.31 -7.12 17.59
C GLU A 89 -19.27 -7.83 16.68
N MET A 90 -18.45 -7.08 15.94
CA MET A 90 -17.32 -7.62 15.20
C MET A 90 -16.06 -7.63 16.07
N LYS A 91 -15.56 -8.85 16.31
CA LYS A 91 -14.27 -9.07 16.97
C LYS A 91 -13.12 -8.88 15.99
N GLY A 92 -12.07 -8.23 16.47
CA GLY A 92 -10.87 -7.99 15.70
C GLY A 92 -9.62 -7.87 16.55
N ILE A 93 -8.47 -7.99 15.90
CA ILE A 93 -7.15 -7.77 16.48
C ILE A 93 -6.46 -6.69 15.67
N GLY A 94 -6.14 -5.57 16.31
CA GLY A 94 -5.36 -4.48 15.72
C GLY A 94 -3.88 -4.76 15.85
N LEU A 95 -3.14 -4.63 14.74
CA LEU A 95 -1.68 -4.64 14.71
C LEU A 95 -1.20 -3.19 14.79
N ARG A 96 -0.36 -2.88 15.78
CA ARG A 96 0.15 -1.53 16.03
C ARG A 96 1.66 -1.54 16.32
N ILE A 97 2.29 -0.40 16.10
CA ILE A 97 3.65 -0.10 16.53
C ILE A 97 3.60 1.20 17.34
N GLY A 98 4.01 1.16 18.60
CA GLY A 98 3.83 2.31 19.50
C GLY A 98 2.37 2.76 19.49
N ASP A 99 2.08 4.03 19.23
CA ASP A 99 0.71 4.56 19.15
C ASP A 99 0.07 4.46 17.75
N ALA A 100 0.79 3.92 16.76
CA ALA A 100 0.34 3.83 15.38
C ALA A 100 -0.33 2.49 15.10
N ILE A 101 -1.66 2.49 14.96
CA ILE A 101 -2.41 1.32 14.44
C ILE A 101 -2.13 1.17 12.95
N LEU A 102 -1.53 0.06 12.54
CA LEU A 102 -1.18 -0.21 11.15
C LEU A 102 -2.43 -0.68 10.38
N PHE A 103 -3.03 -1.78 10.84
CA PHE A 103 -4.28 -2.33 10.33
C PHE A 103 -4.90 -3.28 11.36
N SER A 104 -6.10 -3.78 11.08
CA SER A 104 -6.81 -4.73 11.93
C SER A 104 -7.20 -5.98 11.16
N VAL A 105 -7.08 -7.13 11.82
CA VAL A 105 -7.60 -8.44 11.40
C VAL A 105 -9.00 -8.60 12.00
N LEU A 106 -9.98 -9.01 11.22
CA LEU A 106 -11.35 -9.22 11.68
C LEU A 106 -11.73 -10.68 11.58
N ALA A 107 -12.69 -11.11 12.41
CA ALA A 107 -13.25 -12.45 12.30
C ALA A 107 -13.80 -12.77 10.90
N GLY A 108 -14.33 -11.76 10.18
CA GLY A 108 -14.78 -11.91 8.81
C GLY A 108 -13.67 -11.93 7.75
N ASP A 109 -12.41 -11.74 8.12
CA ASP A 109 -11.26 -11.90 7.21
C ASP A 109 -10.73 -13.35 7.18
N LEU A 110 -11.21 -14.20 8.09
CA LEU A 110 -10.75 -15.59 8.22
C LEU A 110 -11.12 -16.41 6.98
N ASP A 111 -10.17 -17.19 6.50
CA ASP A 111 -10.41 -18.17 5.46
C ASP A 111 -11.07 -19.42 6.05
N ALA A 112 -12.24 -19.78 5.52
CA ALA A 112 -12.97 -20.97 5.94
C ALA A 112 -12.21 -22.27 5.63
N GLU A 113 -11.30 -22.26 4.66
CA GLU A 113 -10.51 -23.41 4.27
C GLU A 113 -9.32 -23.66 5.21
N GLU A 114 -8.68 -22.59 5.71
CA GLU A 114 -7.48 -22.69 6.56
C GLU A 114 -7.78 -23.12 8.00
N LYS A 115 -9.03 -22.96 8.49
CA LYS A 115 -9.47 -23.33 9.85
C LYS A 115 -8.61 -22.76 10.98
N LEU A 116 -8.10 -21.55 10.79
CA LEU A 116 -7.29 -20.85 11.79
C LEU A 116 -8.15 -19.96 12.68
N SER A 117 -7.69 -19.76 13.91
CA SER A 117 -8.28 -18.79 14.82
C SER A 117 -7.92 -17.35 14.42
N LEU A 118 -8.66 -16.39 14.96
CA LEU A 118 -8.39 -14.96 14.76
C LEU A 118 -6.99 -14.58 15.26
N GLU A 119 -6.58 -15.15 16.39
CA GLU A 119 -5.28 -14.96 17.02
C GLU A 119 -4.16 -15.55 16.16
N GLU A 120 -4.36 -16.74 15.59
CA GLU A 120 -3.38 -17.38 14.71
C GLU A 120 -3.16 -16.58 13.42
N VAL A 121 -4.24 -16.08 12.81
CA VAL A 121 -4.14 -15.23 11.61
C VAL A 121 -3.49 -13.89 11.93
N ALA A 122 -3.84 -13.26 13.06
CA ALA A 122 -3.22 -12.00 13.49
C ALA A 122 -1.73 -12.18 13.80
N GLN A 123 -1.35 -13.28 14.45
CA GLN A 123 0.04 -13.63 14.72
C GLN A 123 0.82 -13.84 13.43
N ARG A 124 0.28 -14.62 12.48
CA ARG A 124 0.92 -14.84 11.17
C ARG A 124 1.10 -13.52 10.41
N ALA A 125 0.09 -12.65 10.41
CA ALA A 125 0.19 -11.34 9.77
C ALA A 125 1.25 -10.45 10.44
N ALA A 126 1.37 -10.51 11.77
CA ALA A 126 2.38 -9.78 12.52
C ALA A 126 3.80 -10.28 12.21
N GLU A 127 4.00 -11.59 12.12
CA GLU A 127 5.28 -12.20 11.74
C GLU A 127 5.69 -11.81 10.31
N ALA A 128 4.77 -12.00 9.34
CA ALA A 128 5.02 -11.64 7.95
C ALA A 128 5.33 -10.14 7.79
N LEU A 129 4.61 -9.29 8.50
CA LEU A 129 4.86 -7.85 8.50
C LEU A 129 6.19 -7.51 9.17
N GLY A 130 6.50 -8.13 10.31
CA GLY A 130 7.74 -7.91 11.06
C GLY A 130 8.97 -8.24 10.22
N GLU A 131 8.95 -9.37 9.51
CA GLU A 131 10.01 -9.74 8.57
C GLU A 131 10.16 -8.71 7.44
N ALA A 132 9.04 -8.27 6.86
CA ALA A 132 9.06 -7.29 5.79
C ALA A 132 9.58 -5.91 6.23
N LEU A 133 9.22 -5.47 7.45
CA LEU A 133 9.70 -4.22 8.05
C LEU A 133 11.17 -4.29 8.42
N ALA A 134 11.66 -5.41 8.96
CA ALA A 134 13.07 -5.60 9.28
C ALA A 134 13.96 -5.49 8.04
N LEU A 135 13.52 -6.07 6.92
CA LEU A 135 14.22 -5.95 5.63
C LEU A 135 14.20 -4.51 5.11
N GLU A 136 13.06 -3.82 5.20
CA GLU A 136 12.94 -2.42 4.78
C GLU A 136 13.82 -1.49 5.63
N ALA A 137 13.85 -1.69 6.94
CA ALA A 137 14.70 -0.93 7.86
C ALA A 137 16.18 -1.05 7.49
N ALA A 138 16.64 -2.26 7.16
CA ALA A 138 18.01 -2.51 6.72
C ALA A 138 18.33 -1.81 5.37
N GLN A 139 17.37 -1.76 4.44
CA GLN A 139 17.56 -1.06 3.16
C GLN A 139 17.61 0.47 3.29
N ARG A 140 16.86 1.04 4.25
CA ARG A 140 16.77 2.49 4.47
C ARG A 140 17.95 3.11 5.22
N GLN A 141 19.06 2.39 5.45
CA GLN A 141 20.26 2.91 6.12
C GLN A 141 21.44 3.20 5.16
N PRO A 142 21.36 4.21 4.27
CA PRO A 142 22.46 4.57 3.36
C PRO A 142 23.67 5.18 4.09
N VAL A 143 23.57 5.45 5.39
CA VAL A 143 24.64 6.01 6.22
C VAL A 143 25.90 5.15 6.18
N LEU A 144 25.76 3.82 6.03
CA LEU A 144 26.90 2.91 5.88
C LEU A 144 27.62 3.10 4.53
N LEU A 145 26.87 3.32 3.45
CA LEU A 145 27.44 3.60 2.12
C LEU A 145 28.17 4.94 2.11
N ILE A 146 27.60 5.97 2.77
CA ILE A 146 28.22 7.30 2.86
C ILE A 146 29.52 7.24 3.66
N LYS A 147 29.56 6.54 4.79
CA LYS A 147 30.79 6.36 5.58
C LYS A 147 31.89 5.68 4.77
N GLY A 148 31.54 4.66 3.98
CA GLY A 148 32.47 4.00 3.07
C GLY A 148 33.01 4.95 1.99
N LEU A 149 32.12 5.70 1.34
CA LEU A 149 32.47 6.66 0.30
C LEU A 149 33.41 7.76 0.83
N VAL A 150 33.09 8.34 1.99
CA VAL A 150 33.92 9.38 2.61
C VAL A 150 35.32 8.85 2.93
N ARG A 151 35.42 7.65 3.54
CA ARG A 151 36.74 7.03 3.82
C ARG A 151 37.53 6.79 2.55
N SER A 152 36.88 6.32 1.48
CA SER A 152 37.52 6.11 0.18
C SER A 152 38.07 7.42 -0.39
N LEU A 153 37.25 8.48 -0.40
CA LEU A 153 37.66 9.80 -0.90
C LEU A 153 38.84 10.40 -0.11
N ILE A 154 38.84 10.25 1.22
CA ILE A 154 39.95 10.69 2.07
C ILE A 154 41.23 9.93 1.72
N ALA A 155 41.15 8.61 1.60
CA ALA A 155 42.31 7.78 1.22
C ALA A 155 42.85 8.17 -0.16
N THR A 156 41.96 8.41 -1.14
CA THR A 156 42.33 8.89 -2.47
C THR A 156 43.01 10.27 -2.39
N ALA A 157 42.46 11.22 -1.64
CA ALA A 157 43.06 12.54 -1.48
C ALA A 157 44.46 12.47 -0.87
N ILE A 158 44.66 11.65 0.17
CA ILE A 158 45.97 11.41 0.78
C ILE A 158 46.95 10.85 -0.25
N ALA A 159 46.54 9.85 -1.03
CA ALA A 159 47.38 9.27 -2.08
C ALA A 159 47.82 10.33 -3.11
N PHE A 160 46.91 11.20 -3.55
CA PHE A 160 47.24 12.31 -4.45
C PHE A 160 48.20 13.32 -3.83
N VAL A 161 48.00 13.69 -2.56
CA VAL A 161 48.89 14.61 -1.83
C VAL A 161 50.30 14.01 -1.72
N LEU A 162 50.41 12.74 -1.36
CA LEU A 162 51.69 12.04 -1.27
C LEU A 162 52.39 11.97 -2.64
N LEU A 163 51.65 11.62 -3.70
CA LEU A 163 52.18 11.60 -5.07
C LEU A 163 52.70 12.99 -5.48
N TRP A 164 51.93 14.04 -5.19
CA TRP A 164 52.30 15.42 -5.48
C TRP A 164 53.57 15.84 -4.73
N LEU A 165 53.70 15.47 -3.45
CA LEU A 165 54.88 15.75 -2.66
C LEU A 165 56.13 15.07 -3.23
N VAL A 166 56.03 13.80 -3.64
CA VAL A 166 57.14 13.06 -4.27
C VAL A 166 57.55 13.72 -5.60
N LEU A 167 56.58 14.10 -6.44
CA LEU A 167 56.85 14.78 -7.70
C LEU A 167 57.46 16.17 -7.51
N ARG A 168 57.10 16.87 -6.43
CA ARG A 168 57.68 18.18 -6.09
C ARG A 168 59.10 18.06 -5.55
N ALA A 169 59.42 16.99 -4.81
CA ALA A 169 60.76 16.78 -4.25
C ALA A 169 61.78 16.26 -5.28
N THR A 170 61.31 15.66 -6.38
CA THR A 170 62.16 15.12 -7.46
C THR A 170 62.36 16.07 -8.63
N ARG A 171 61.60 17.18 -8.69
CA ARG A 171 61.81 18.29 -9.62
C ARG A 171 62.67 19.37 -8.99
#